data_AF-G0PG39-F1
#
_entry.id   AF-G0PG39-F1
#
_cell.length_a   1.000
_cell.length_b   1.000
_cell.length_c   1.000
_cell.angle_alpha   90.00
_cell.angle_beta   90.00
_cell.angle_gamma   90.00
#
_symmetry.space_group_name_H-M   'P 1'
#
loop_
_entity.id
_entity.type
_entity.pdbx_description
1 polymer ?
#
loop_
_entity_poly.entity_id
_entity_poly.type
_entity_poly.pdbx_seq_one_letter_code
_entity_poly.pdbx_strand_id
1 'polypeptide(L)'
;FSNKFLRKYFLPYGMILTVVWCIFHMVYWTVACYFFIGADRERKLYMRDSIREVYGLDSLNLNMIVTLYRDGSYDAVQKSLIGIVSITFLSVDSVLLYFILGLLIIRKLNANSLIMSKKTKKLQTQLMKALVVQSVIPTVVSFAPCILSWYQPVFGIELGRGVYHAATIAVSAFPFFDPLAILFFVPTFRQRIQEQIKGIVTFNSSKTTSDNNT
;
A
#
# COMPACT_ATOMS: atom_id res chain seq x y z
N PHE A 1 37.58 -0.78 10.59
CA PHE A 1 36.83 0.43 10.96
C PHE A 1 35.55 0.06 11.69
N SER A 2 35.54 0.24 13.02
CA SER A 2 34.45 -0.17 13.91
C SER A 2 33.29 0.83 13.86
N ASN A 3 32.14 0.38 13.35
CA ASN A 3 30.88 1.13 13.21
C ASN A 3 30.17 1.42 14.55
N LYS A 4 30.91 1.71 15.63
CA LYS A 4 30.34 1.93 16.96
C LYS A 4 29.50 3.21 17.02
N PHE A 5 29.94 4.27 16.33
CA PHE A 5 29.23 5.55 16.24
C PHE A 5 27.91 5.41 15.47
N LEU A 6 27.96 4.78 14.29
CA LEU A 6 26.79 4.54 13.44
C LEU A 6 25.75 3.64 14.13
N ARG A 7 26.19 2.62 14.87
CA ARG A 7 25.27 1.71 15.59
C ARG A 7 24.65 2.35 16.83
N LYS A 8 25.36 3.27 17.50
CA LYS A 8 24.90 3.94 18.73
C LYS A 8 24.01 5.15 18.45
N TYR A 9 24.30 5.91 17.40
CA TYR A 9 23.58 7.15 17.07
C TYR A 9 22.75 7.09 15.79
N PHE A 10 22.97 6.15 14.87
CA PHE A 10 22.20 6.10 13.63
C PHE A 10 21.05 5.08 13.70
N LEU A 11 21.20 3.99 14.45
CA LEU A 11 20.16 2.95 14.58
C LEU A 11 18.93 3.44 15.37
N PRO A 12 19.04 3.98 16.60
CA PRO A 12 17.87 4.44 17.35
C PRO A 12 17.29 5.75 16.78
N TYR A 13 18.15 6.70 16.40
CA TYR A 13 17.68 7.97 15.82
C TYR A 13 17.13 7.79 14.40
N GLY A 14 17.64 6.85 13.61
CA GLY A 14 17.08 6.51 12.30
C GLY A 14 15.68 5.93 12.41
N MET A 15 15.43 5.04 13.38
CA MET A 15 14.07 4.53 13.64
C MET A 15 13.14 5.64 14.12
N ILE A 16 13.58 6.48 15.06
CA ILE A 16 12.80 7.64 15.52
C ILE A 16 12.47 8.57 14.35
N LEU A 17 13.45 8.86 13.49
CA LEU A 17 13.27 9.68 12.29
C LEU A 17 12.22 9.09 11.35
N THR A 18 12.24 7.77 11.11
CA THR A 18 11.20 7.12 10.28
C THR A 18 9.81 7.22 10.89
N VAL A 19 9.67 7.09 12.21
CA VAL A 19 8.39 7.22 12.90
C VAL A 19 7.88 8.67 12.81
N VAL A 20 8.74 9.64 13.09
CA VAL A 20 8.41 11.08 12.96
C VAL A 20 7.99 11.41 11.53
N TRP A 21 8.69 10.86 10.53
CA TRP A 21 8.34 11.02 9.12
C TRP A 21 6.95 10.46 8.79
N CYS A 22 6.63 9.26 9.29
CA CYS A 22 5.30 8.66 9.11
C CYS A 22 4.20 9.50 9.76
N ILE A 23 4.44 10.01 10.98
CA ILE A 23 3.48 10.89 11.66
C ILE A 23 3.30 12.19 10.86
N PHE A 24 4.38 12.80 10.39
CA PHE A 24 4.33 13.99 9.56
C PHE A 24 3.51 13.75 8.28
N HIS A 25 3.74 12.64 7.58
CA HIS A 25 2.96 12.24 6.41
C HIS A 25 1.47 12.07 6.73
N MET A 26 1.13 11.41 7.85
CA MET A 26 -0.26 11.24 8.27
C MET A 26 -0.94 12.57 8.61
N VAL A 27 -0.25 13.46 9.31
CA VAL A 27 -0.75 14.80 9.63
C VAL A 27 -0.94 15.61 8.35
N TYR A 28 0.05 15.60 7.44
CA TYR A 28 -0.03 16.29 6.16
C TYR A 28 -1.23 15.79 5.34
N TRP A 29 -1.38 14.48 5.21
CA TRP A 29 -2.52 13.89 4.49
C TRP A 29 -3.86 14.30 5.12
N THR A 30 -3.96 14.26 6.45
CA THR A 30 -5.20 14.62 7.17
C THR A 30 -5.54 16.10 6.97
N VAL A 31 -4.56 16.99 7.10
CA VAL A 31 -4.71 18.43 6.88
C VAL A 31 -5.10 18.70 5.43
N ALA A 32 -4.40 18.09 4.47
CA ALA A 32 -4.71 18.25 3.05
C ALA A 32 -6.14 17.77 2.73
N CYS A 33 -6.53 16.62 3.29
CA CYS A 33 -7.89 16.10 3.14
C CYS A 33 -8.91 17.06 3.74
N TYR A 34 -8.72 17.47 5.00
CA TYR A 34 -9.68 18.31 5.71
C TYR A 34 -9.91 19.67 5.03
N PHE A 35 -8.83 20.34 4.59
CA PHE A 35 -8.94 21.70 4.05
C PHE A 35 -9.28 21.76 2.55
N PHE A 36 -8.84 20.78 1.75
CA PHE A 36 -8.95 20.88 0.29
C PHE A 36 -10.00 19.94 -0.31
N ILE A 37 -10.03 18.68 0.09
CA ILE A 37 -10.88 17.66 -0.57
C ILE A 37 -12.00 17.08 0.30
N GLY A 38 -12.08 17.49 1.57
CA GLY A 38 -13.21 17.22 2.43
C GLY A 38 -14.45 17.83 1.83
N ALA A 39 -15.49 17.01 1.61
CA ALA A 39 -16.66 17.45 0.88
C ALA A 39 -17.44 18.49 1.68
N ASP A 40 -17.41 19.72 1.19
CA ASP A 40 -18.31 20.79 1.60
C ASP A 40 -19.75 20.51 1.14
N ARG A 41 -20.67 21.37 1.57
CA ARG A 41 -22.09 21.21 1.25
C ARG A 41 -22.34 21.16 -0.26
N GLU A 42 -21.63 21.97 -1.04
CA GLU A 42 -21.74 22.00 -2.50
C GLU A 42 -21.36 20.64 -3.11
N ARG A 43 -20.17 20.12 -2.80
CA ARG A 43 -19.69 18.84 -3.33
C ARG A 43 -20.52 17.66 -2.84
N LYS A 44 -21.05 17.72 -1.62
CA LYS A 44 -22.01 16.72 -1.11
C LYS A 44 -23.31 16.74 -1.90
N LEU A 45 -23.84 17.93 -2.21
CA LEU A 45 -25.06 18.06 -3.03
C LEU A 45 -24.84 17.54 -4.45
N TYR A 46 -23.69 17.84 -5.05
CA TYR A 46 -23.31 17.31 -6.36
C TYR A 46 -23.32 15.76 -6.39
N MET A 47 -22.78 15.12 -5.36
CA MET A 47 -22.75 13.65 -5.28
C MET A 47 -24.05 13.01 -4.77
N ARG A 48 -25.06 13.80 -4.39
CA ARG A 48 -26.22 13.31 -3.63
C ARG A 48 -27.02 12.26 -4.36
N ASP A 49 -27.35 12.50 -5.62
CA ASP A 49 -28.18 11.57 -6.40
C ASP A 49 -27.43 10.26 -6.66
N SER A 50 -26.13 10.34 -6.98
CA SER A 50 -25.28 9.16 -7.17
C SER A 50 -25.16 8.31 -5.89
N ILE A 51 -24.95 8.95 -4.74
CA ILE A 51 -24.86 8.25 -3.44
C ILE A 51 -26.20 7.63 -3.05
N ARG A 52 -27.30 8.35 -3.28
CA ARG A 52 -28.65 7.87 -2.96
C ARG A 52 -29.06 6.70 -3.84
N GLU A 53 -28.73 6.73 -5.12
CA GLU A 53 -29.03 5.65 -6.06
C GLU A 53 -28.25 4.36 -5.71
N VAL A 54 -26.96 4.48 -5.40
CA VAL A 54 -26.09 3.31 -5.16
C VAL A 54 -26.25 2.75 -3.74
N TYR A 55 -26.36 3.61 -2.73
CA TYR A 55 -26.32 3.21 -1.32
C TYR A 55 -27.63 3.45 -0.56
N GLY A 56 -28.60 4.15 -1.13
CA GLY A 56 -29.85 4.52 -0.45
C GLY A 56 -29.68 5.56 0.66
N LEU A 57 -28.52 6.22 0.75
CA LEU A 57 -28.15 7.15 1.81
C LEU A 57 -28.14 8.61 1.32
N ASP A 58 -28.27 9.56 2.24
CA ASP A 58 -28.11 10.99 1.94
C ASP A 58 -26.65 11.41 2.11
N SER A 59 -26.03 11.98 1.08
CA SER A 59 -24.65 12.46 1.09
C SER A 59 -24.38 13.53 2.13
N LEU A 60 -25.40 14.29 2.54
CA LEU A 60 -25.26 15.33 3.57
C LEU A 60 -24.87 14.74 4.93
N ASN A 61 -25.36 13.54 5.24
CA ASN A 61 -25.14 12.85 6.51
C ASN A 61 -23.86 12.00 6.54
N LEU A 62 -23.11 11.96 5.44
CA LEU A 62 -21.89 11.16 5.32
C LEU A 62 -20.64 12.03 5.37
N ASN A 63 -19.60 11.52 6.01
CA ASN A 63 -18.26 12.05 5.85
C ASN A 63 -17.66 11.47 4.58
N MET A 64 -17.36 12.34 3.63
CA MET A 64 -16.85 11.93 2.33
C MET A 64 -15.78 12.91 1.85
N ILE A 65 -14.88 12.36 1.07
CA ILE A 65 -13.89 13.11 0.32
C ILE A 65 -14.40 13.18 -1.12
N VAL A 66 -14.53 14.38 -1.65
CA VAL A 66 -15.04 14.61 -3.00
C VAL A 66 -14.20 15.70 -3.65
N THR A 67 -13.71 15.39 -4.85
CA THR A 67 -13.08 16.35 -5.73
C THR A 67 -14.00 16.66 -6.88
N LEU A 68 -14.23 17.95 -7.12
CA LEU A 68 -15.04 18.46 -8.21
C LEU A 68 -14.14 19.28 -9.11
N TYR A 69 -13.99 18.86 -10.37
CA TYR A 69 -13.05 19.48 -11.31
C TYR A 69 -13.75 20.36 -12.36
N ARG A 70 -15.06 20.18 -12.52
CA ARG A 70 -15.94 20.91 -13.44
C ARG A 70 -17.29 21.12 -12.75
N ASP A 71 -18.06 22.12 -13.19
CA ASP A 71 -19.44 22.37 -12.75
C ASP A 71 -19.64 22.76 -11.27
N GLY A 72 -18.55 23.07 -10.56
CA GLY A 72 -18.58 23.64 -9.21
C GLY A 72 -18.22 25.12 -9.18
N SER A 73 -18.38 25.73 -8.02
CA SER A 73 -17.90 27.07 -7.71
C SER A 73 -16.39 27.15 -7.92
N TYR A 74 -15.90 28.34 -8.26
CA TYR A 74 -14.48 28.60 -8.47
C TYR A 74 -13.64 28.14 -7.25
N ASP A 75 -14.14 28.38 -6.04
CA ASP A 75 -13.50 27.95 -4.80
C ASP A 75 -13.46 26.41 -4.65
N ALA A 76 -14.58 25.71 -4.88
CA ALA A 76 -14.64 24.25 -4.79
C ALA A 76 -13.72 23.56 -5.80
N VAL A 77 -13.66 24.09 -7.03
CA VAL A 77 -12.76 23.58 -8.08
C VAL A 77 -11.30 23.86 -7.72
N GLN A 78 -10.95 25.07 -7.31
CA GLN A 78 -9.59 25.42 -6.94
C GLN A 78 -9.09 24.58 -5.75
N LYS A 79 -9.93 24.38 -4.72
CA LYS A 79 -9.62 23.50 -3.59
C LYS A 79 -9.42 22.05 -4.02
N SER A 80 -10.29 21.54 -4.90
CA SER A 80 -10.17 20.18 -5.43
C SER A 80 -8.88 19.97 -6.23
N LEU A 81 -8.46 20.97 -7.02
CA LEU A 81 -7.22 20.96 -7.78
C LEU A 81 -5.98 21.04 -6.89
N ILE A 82 -5.95 21.94 -5.92
CA ILE A 82 -4.84 22.03 -4.96
C ILE A 82 -4.73 20.72 -4.18
N GLY A 83 -5.86 20.21 -3.69
CA GLY A 83 -5.90 18.97 -2.93
C GLY A 83 -5.42 17.75 -3.70
N ILE A 84 -5.83 17.57 -4.96
CA ILE A 84 -5.33 16.45 -5.76
C ILE A 84 -3.83 16.57 -6.03
N VAL A 85 -3.33 17.77 -6.33
CA VAL A 85 -1.90 18.01 -6.53
C VAL A 85 -1.11 17.71 -5.26
N SER A 86 -1.60 18.17 -4.09
CA SER A 86 -0.96 17.92 -2.79
C SER A 86 -0.89 16.42 -2.46
N ILE A 87 -1.99 15.67 -2.66
CA ILE A 87 -2.00 14.23 -2.37
C ILE A 87 -1.17 13.44 -3.37
N THR A 88 -1.14 13.86 -4.63
CA THR A 88 -0.27 13.24 -5.63
C THR A 88 1.19 13.47 -5.32
N PHE A 89 1.58 14.68 -4.93
CA PHE A 89 2.95 14.96 -4.50
C PHE A 89 3.34 14.06 -3.31
N LEU A 90 2.49 13.96 -2.30
CA LEU A 90 2.71 13.08 -1.15
C LEU A 90 2.88 11.60 -1.56
N SER A 91 2.04 11.14 -2.50
CA SER A 91 2.07 9.77 -3.00
C SER A 91 3.35 9.47 -3.79
N VAL A 92 3.77 10.40 -4.66
CA VAL A 92 5.01 10.28 -5.44
C VAL A 92 6.23 10.29 -4.53
N ASP A 93 6.28 11.19 -3.55
CA ASP A 93 7.36 11.25 -2.56
C ASP A 93 7.48 9.93 -1.78
N SER A 94 6.35 9.38 -1.32
CA SER A 94 6.31 8.08 -0.65
C SER A 94 6.86 6.94 -1.52
N VAL A 95 6.42 6.85 -2.78
CA VAL A 95 6.90 5.81 -3.72
C VAL A 95 8.40 5.94 -4.02
N LEU A 96 8.88 7.17 -4.24
CA LEU A 96 10.30 7.44 -4.46
C LEU A 96 11.13 7.06 -3.25
N LEU A 97 10.69 7.40 -2.05
CA LEU A 97 11.35 7.05 -0.80
C LEU A 97 11.43 5.53 -0.64
N TYR A 98 10.33 4.79 -0.87
CA TYR A 98 10.35 3.32 -0.84
C TYR A 98 11.35 2.74 -1.84
N PHE A 99 11.40 3.28 -3.05
CA PHE A 99 12.32 2.81 -4.08
C PHE A 99 13.79 3.08 -3.70
N ILE A 100 14.11 4.29 -3.24
CA ILE A 100 15.46 4.68 -2.80
C ILE A 100 15.90 3.82 -1.61
N LEU A 101 15.05 3.66 -0.59
CA LEU A 101 15.36 2.81 0.56
C LEU A 101 15.56 1.35 0.13
N GLY A 102 14.72 0.83 -0.76
CA GLY A 102 14.87 -0.51 -1.33
C GLY A 102 16.24 -0.70 -2.00
N LEU A 103 16.66 0.25 -2.84
CA LEU A 103 17.97 0.24 -3.49
C LEU A 103 19.13 0.36 -2.50
N LEU A 104 19.02 1.23 -1.49
CA LEU A 104 20.04 1.39 -0.45
C LEU A 104 20.23 0.11 0.36
N ILE A 105 19.14 -0.58 0.72
CA ILE A 105 19.21 -1.84 1.45
C ILE A 105 19.92 -2.90 0.60
N ILE A 106 19.55 -3.03 -0.69
CA ILE A 106 20.21 -3.95 -1.63
C ILE A 106 21.71 -3.64 -1.74
N ARG A 107 22.08 -2.37 -1.91
CA ARG A 107 23.49 -1.94 -1.97
C ARG A 107 24.23 -2.27 -0.68
N LYS A 108 23.64 -2.01 0.49
CA LYS A 108 24.26 -2.28 1.80
C LYS A 108 24.48 -3.77 2.04
N LEU A 109 23.54 -4.62 1.62
CA LEU A 109 23.68 -6.07 1.70
C LEU A 109 24.79 -6.58 0.79
N ASN A 110 24.91 -6.03 -0.42
CA ASN A 110 26.00 -6.38 -1.34
C ASN A 110 27.37 -5.93 -0.80
N ALA A 111 27.45 -4.77 -0.15
CA ALA A 111 28.69 -4.27 0.45
C ALA A 111 29.14 -5.08 1.68
N ASN A 112 28.21 -5.48 2.55
CA ASN A 112 28.50 -6.31 3.73
C ASN A 112 28.72 -7.80 3.39
N SER A 113 28.76 -8.13 2.11
CA SER A 113 28.69 -9.50 1.65
C SER A 113 29.99 -10.30 1.83
N LEU A 114 31.09 -9.62 2.16
CA LEU A 114 32.37 -10.22 2.54
C LEU A 114 32.43 -10.63 4.03
N ILE A 115 31.56 -10.06 4.87
CA ILE A 115 31.55 -10.30 6.33
C ILE A 115 30.58 -11.43 6.70
N MET A 116 29.62 -11.73 5.83
CA MET A 116 28.53 -12.66 6.09
C MET A 116 28.80 -14.04 5.46
N SER A 117 28.44 -15.12 6.17
CA SER A 117 28.47 -16.50 5.64
C SER A 117 27.71 -16.59 4.30
N LYS A 118 28.22 -17.41 3.37
CA LYS A 118 27.61 -17.67 2.05
C LYS A 118 26.12 -18.05 2.17
N LYS A 119 25.74 -18.82 3.20
CA LYS A 119 24.35 -19.24 3.47
C LYS A 119 23.48 -18.06 3.90
N THR A 120 23.91 -17.29 4.89
CA THR A 120 23.16 -16.14 5.43
C THR A 120 23.04 -15.03 4.39
N LYS A 121 24.08 -14.78 3.59
CA LYS A 121 24.06 -13.81 2.48
C LYS A 121 22.98 -14.16 1.46
N LYS A 122 22.96 -15.42 0.99
CA LYS A 122 21.97 -15.87 0.01
C LYS A 122 20.55 -15.69 0.54
N LEU A 123 20.32 -16.04 1.81
CA LEU A 123 19.03 -15.90 2.47
C LEU A 123 18.58 -14.43 2.57
N GLN A 124 19.44 -13.54 3.07
CA GLN A 124 19.14 -12.11 3.24
C GLN A 124 18.88 -11.42 1.90
N THR A 125 19.68 -11.71 0.86
CA THR A 125 19.45 -11.16 -0.48
C THR A 125 18.15 -11.66 -1.11
N GLN A 126 17.82 -12.94 -0.94
CA GLN A 126 16.55 -13.49 -1.43
C GLN A 126 15.34 -12.88 -0.71
N LEU A 127 15.41 -12.77 0.62
CA LEU A 127 14.36 -12.15 1.42
C LEU A 127 14.12 -10.70 0.99
N MET A 128 15.20 -9.94 0.77
CA MET A 128 15.10 -8.53 0.39
C MET A 128 14.64 -8.31 -1.04
N LYS A 129 15.09 -9.14 -1.99
CA LYS A 129 14.56 -9.12 -3.36
C LYS A 129 13.06 -9.44 -3.36
N ALA A 130 12.67 -10.46 -2.60
CA ALA A 130 11.27 -10.82 -2.49
C ALA A 130 10.45 -9.74 -1.78
N LEU A 131 10.98 -9.11 -0.73
CA LEU A 131 10.37 -7.96 -0.04
C LEU A 131 10.16 -6.76 -0.98
N VAL A 132 11.11 -6.49 -1.88
CA VAL A 132 10.91 -5.41 -2.87
C VAL A 132 9.85 -5.80 -3.90
N VAL A 133 9.95 -7.01 -4.47
CA VAL A 133 9.01 -7.48 -5.51
C VAL A 133 7.59 -7.57 -4.98
N GLN A 134 7.40 -8.12 -3.78
CA GLN A 134 6.09 -8.27 -3.16
C GLN A 134 5.48 -6.93 -2.73
N SER A 135 6.28 -5.88 -2.47
CA SER A 135 5.71 -4.57 -2.12
C SER A 135 5.33 -3.81 -3.39
N VAL A 136 6.10 -3.96 -4.46
CA VAL A 136 5.82 -3.27 -5.72
C VAL A 136 4.58 -3.85 -6.42
N ILE A 137 4.43 -5.18 -6.49
CA ILE A 137 3.35 -5.81 -7.28
C ILE A 137 1.94 -5.45 -6.76
N PRO A 138 1.57 -5.69 -5.48
CA PRO A 138 0.26 -5.34 -4.93
C PRO A 138 0.05 -3.82 -4.93
N THR A 139 1.09 -3.03 -4.69
CA THR A 139 1.00 -1.57 -4.77
C THR A 139 0.61 -1.13 -6.17
N VAL A 140 1.25 -1.64 -7.22
CA VAL A 140 0.89 -1.29 -8.61
C VAL A 140 -0.53 -1.74 -8.95
N VAL A 141 -0.91 -2.96 -8.54
CA VAL A 141 -2.26 -3.51 -8.77
C VAL A 141 -3.33 -2.67 -8.07
N SER A 142 -3.09 -2.20 -6.84
CA SER A 142 -4.04 -1.36 -6.09
C SER A 142 -4.01 0.11 -6.50
N PHE A 143 -2.86 0.66 -6.90
CA PHE A 143 -2.75 2.07 -7.31
C PHE A 143 -3.33 2.33 -8.70
N ALA A 144 -3.23 1.38 -9.64
CA ALA A 144 -3.73 1.56 -11.01
C ALA A 144 -5.23 1.97 -11.06
N PRO A 145 -6.18 1.23 -10.46
CA PRO A 145 -7.59 1.64 -10.47
C PRO A 145 -7.85 2.91 -9.66
N CYS A 146 -7.06 3.18 -8.61
CA CYS A 146 -7.15 4.41 -7.82
C CYS A 146 -6.77 5.64 -8.64
N ILE A 147 -5.62 5.60 -9.33
CA ILE A 147 -5.17 6.69 -10.19
C ILE A 147 -6.24 6.97 -11.25
N LEU A 148 -6.79 5.93 -11.89
CA LEU A 148 -7.87 6.11 -12.86
C LEU A 148 -9.12 6.76 -12.24
N SER A 149 -9.51 6.35 -11.02
CA SER A 149 -10.66 6.94 -10.32
C SER A 149 -10.49 8.44 -10.02
N TRP A 150 -9.28 8.84 -9.63
CA TRP A 150 -8.97 10.24 -9.29
C TRP A 150 -8.75 11.13 -10.52
N TYR A 151 -8.10 10.61 -11.56
CA TYR A 151 -7.67 11.41 -12.70
C TYR A 151 -8.62 11.39 -13.90
N GLN A 152 -9.48 10.37 -14.06
CA GLN A 152 -10.47 10.37 -15.14
C GLN A 152 -11.34 11.65 -15.16
N PRO A 153 -11.89 12.17 -14.04
CA PRO A 153 -12.73 13.38 -14.09
C PRO A 153 -11.91 14.66 -14.36
N VAL A 154 -10.61 14.67 -14.06
CA VAL A 154 -9.71 15.80 -14.37
C VAL A 154 -9.63 15.99 -15.89
N PHE A 155 -9.45 14.88 -16.62
CA PHE A 155 -9.42 14.89 -18.09
C PHE A 155 -10.81 14.95 -18.73
N GLY A 156 -11.88 14.79 -17.94
CA GLY A 156 -13.26 14.74 -18.44
C GLY A 156 -13.58 13.43 -19.16
N ILE A 157 -12.93 12.33 -18.75
CA ILE A 157 -13.19 11.00 -19.26
C ILE A 157 -14.15 10.31 -18.29
N GLU A 158 -15.28 9.82 -18.81
CA GLU A 158 -16.25 9.05 -18.03
C GLU A 158 -16.06 7.56 -18.34
N LEU A 159 -15.28 6.87 -17.50
CA LEU A 159 -15.07 5.41 -17.62
C LEU A 159 -16.17 4.59 -16.92
N GLY A 160 -17.22 5.26 -16.47
CA GLY A 160 -18.35 4.67 -15.75
C GLY A 160 -18.04 4.29 -14.30
N ARG A 161 -19.08 3.85 -13.58
CA ARG A 161 -19.04 3.53 -12.14
C ARG A 161 -18.10 2.37 -11.79
N GLY A 162 -17.82 1.48 -12.74
CA GLY A 162 -17.00 0.29 -12.54
C GLY A 162 -15.57 0.60 -12.08
N VAL A 163 -14.98 1.71 -12.55
CA VAL A 163 -13.62 2.11 -12.15
C VAL A 163 -13.58 2.51 -10.67
N TYR A 164 -14.57 3.24 -10.19
CA TYR A 164 -14.68 3.62 -8.77
C TYR A 164 -14.86 2.38 -7.88
N HIS A 165 -15.74 1.46 -8.26
CA HIS A 165 -15.92 0.20 -7.52
C HIS A 165 -14.65 -0.65 -7.52
N ALA A 166 -13.98 -0.78 -8.66
CA ALA A 166 -12.72 -1.51 -8.76
C ALA A 166 -11.63 -0.90 -7.86
N ALA A 167 -11.53 0.42 -7.80
CA ALA A 167 -10.59 1.10 -6.91
C ALA A 167 -10.93 0.87 -5.44
N THR A 168 -12.20 1.02 -5.05
CA THR A 168 -12.64 0.74 -3.67
C THR A 168 -12.35 -0.70 -3.27
N ILE A 169 -12.66 -1.67 -4.14
CA ILE A 169 -12.37 -3.09 -3.90
C ILE A 169 -10.86 -3.31 -3.79
N ALA A 170 -10.06 -2.80 -4.72
CA ALA A 170 -8.61 -2.98 -4.74
C ALA A 170 -7.92 -2.38 -3.51
N VAL A 171 -8.38 -1.24 -3.00
CA VAL A 171 -7.87 -0.63 -1.76
C VAL A 171 -8.31 -1.42 -0.54
N SER A 172 -9.58 -1.84 -0.49
CA SER A 172 -10.11 -2.61 0.66
C SER A 172 -9.47 -3.99 0.78
N ALA A 173 -9.11 -4.62 -0.34
CA ALA A 173 -8.47 -5.93 -0.37
C ALA A 173 -6.95 -5.87 -0.22
N PHE A 174 -6.32 -4.69 -0.35
CA PHE A 174 -4.87 -4.53 -0.25
C PHE A 174 -4.28 -5.12 1.05
N PRO A 175 -4.85 -4.88 2.25
CA PRO A 175 -4.32 -5.46 3.49
C PRO A 175 -4.33 -6.99 3.53
N PHE A 176 -5.17 -7.64 2.72
CA PHE A 176 -5.23 -9.08 2.58
C PHE A 176 -4.24 -9.60 1.53
N PHE A 177 -4.15 -8.93 0.38
CA PHE A 177 -3.26 -9.34 -0.70
C PHE A 177 -1.79 -9.08 -0.40
N ASP A 178 -1.46 -8.05 0.39
CA ASP A 178 -0.08 -7.77 0.79
C ASP A 178 0.59 -8.98 1.45
N PRO A 179 0.12 -9.51 2.61
CA PRO A 179 0.73 -10.68 3.24
C PRO A 179 0.66 -11.93 2.37
N LEU A 180 -0.40 -12.09 1.57
CA LEU A 180 -0.55 -13.24 0.67
C LEU A 180 0.54 -13.24 -0.43
N ALA A 181 0.83 -12.07 -1.00
CA ALA A 181 1.91 -11.90 -1.95
C ALA A 181 3.27 -12.24 -1.32
N ILE A 182 3.52 -11.84 -0.07
CA ILE A 182 4.73 -12.22 0.67
C ILE A 182 4.88 -13.74 0.73
N LEU A 183 3.82 -14.45 1.12
CA LEU A 183 3.85 -15.90 1.31
C LEU A 183 4.15 -16.64 0.00
N PHE A 184 3.61 -16.19 -1.13
CA PHE A 184 3.79 -16.84 -2.43
C PHE A 184 5.09 -16.45 -3.14
N PHE A 185 5.50 -15.17 -3.08
CA PHE A 185 6.65 -14.66 -3.83
C PHE A 185 7.98 -14.79 -3.10
N VAL A 186 7.99 -14.91 -1.77
CA VAL A 186 9.23 -15.13 -1.01
C VAL A 186 9.58 -16.62 -1.01
N PRO A 187 10.71 -17.04 -1.64
CA PRO A 187 11.04 -18.45 -1.79
C PRO A 187 11.14 -19.22 -0.47
N THR A 188 11.60 -18.56 0.60
CA THR A 188 11.73 -19.16 1.93
C THR A 188 10.40 -19.43 2.61
N PHE A 189 9.40 -18.58 2.39
CA PHE A 189 8.05 -18.83 2.91
C PHE A 189 7.37 -19.93 2.11
N ARG A 190 7.46 -19.89 0.78
CA ARG A 190 6.92 -20.93 -0.09
C ARG A 190 7.49 -22.32 0.25
N GLN A 191 8.80 -22.44 0.45
CA GLN A 191 9.43 -23.71 0.82
C GLN A 191 8.90 -24.25 2.15
N ARG A 192 8.80 -23.38 3.17
CA ARG A 192 8.23 -23.77 4.48
C ARG A 192 6.77 -24.19 4.38
N ILE A 193 5.95 -23.46 3.62
CA ILE A 193 4.54 -23.83 3.39
C ILE A 193 4.47 -25.21 2.74
N GLN A 194 5.30 -25.48 1.72
CA GLN A 194 5.34 -26.79 1.07
C GLN A 194 5.79 -27.90 2.02
N GLU A 195 6.76 -27.66 2.89
CA GLU A 195 7.20 -28.61 3.92
C GLU A 195 6.09 -28.90 4.93
N GLN A 196 5.38 -27.87 5.40
CA GLN A 196 4.26 -28.02 6.34
C GLN A 196 3.08 -28.79 5.70
N ILE A 197 2.72 -28.46 4.46
CA ILE A 197 1.67 -29.18 3.72
C ILE A 197 2.05 -30.65 3.54
N LYS A 198 3.30 -30.95 3.15
CA LYS A 198 3.79 -32.34 3.05
C LYS A 198 3.75 -33.08 4.39
N GLY A 199 4.08 -32.40 5.48
CA GLY A 199 3.98 -32.95 6.84
C GLY A 199 2.55 -33.34 7.23
N ILE A 200 1.58 -32.46 6.95
CA ILE A 200 0.16 -32.71 7.23
C ILE A 200 -0.38 -33.88 6.39
N VAL A 201 -0.05 -33.93 5.09
CA VAL A 201 -0.48 -35.02 4.19
C VAL A 201 0.09 -36.37 4.65
N THR A 202 1.37 -36.40 5.05
CA THR A 202 2.02 -37.61 5.57
C THR A 202 1.36 -38.06 6.88
N PHE A 203 1.06 -37.14 7.80
CA PHE A 203 0.39 -37.44 9.07
C PHE A 203 -1.04 -37.97 8.89
N ASN A 204 -1.81 -37.40 7.95
CA ASN A 204 -3.15 -37.89 7.66
C ASN A 204 -3.12 -39.28 7.02
N SER A 205 -2.14 -39.57 6.15
CA SER A 205 -2.00 -40.89 5.52
C SER A 205 -1.64 -42.00 6.52
N SER A 206 -0.82 -41.70 7.54
CA SER A 206 -0.49 -42.66 8.59
C SER A 206 -1.65 -42.93 9.55
N LYS A 207 -2.50 -41.95 9.85
CA LYS A 207 -3.76 -42.17 10.60
C LYS A 207 -4.71 -43.11 9.86
N THR A 208 -4.98 -42.87 8.57
CA THR A 208 -5.91 -43.71 7.79
C THR A 208 -5.43 -45.16 7.64
N THR A 209 -4.12 -45.39 7.62
CA THR A 209 -3.54 -46.74 7.58
C THR A 209 -3.66 -47.47 8.93
N SER A 210 -3.73 -46.73 10.03
CA SER A 210 -3.87 -47.30 11.38
C SER A 210 -5.32 -47.74 11.66
N ASP A 211 -6.30 -46.94 11.23
CA ASP A 211 -7.73 -47.23 11.43
C ASP A 211 -8.24 -48.38 10.53
N ASN A 212 -7.60 -48.66 9.40
CA ASN A 212 -7.96 -49.78 8.52
C ASN A 212 -7.38 -51.14 8.97
N ASN A 213 -6.49 -51.15 9.97
CA ASN A 213 -5.83 -52.35 10.50
C ASN A 213 -6.35 -52.76 11.89
N THR A 214 -7.44 -52.15 12.36
CA THR A 214 -8.20 -52.52 13.58
C THR A 214 -9.60 -52.95 13.19
#